data_AF-A0A7V6T895-F1
#
_entry.id   AF-A0A7V6T895-F1
#
_cell.length_a   1.000
_cell.length_b   1.000
_cell.length_c   1.000
_cell.angle_alpha   90.00
_cell.angle_beta   90.00
_cell.angle_gamma   90.00
#
_symmetry.space_group_name_H-M   'P 1'
#
loop_
_entity.id
_entity.type
_entity.pdbx_description
1 polymer ?
#
loop_
_entity_poly.entity_id
_entity_poly.type
_entity_poly.pdbx_seq_one_letter_code
_entity_poly.pdbx_strand_id
1 'polypeptide(L)'
;MLNRKGIPFIILTGQILLTIAAVTLLNPECNKKIQIILAGLFFYTAGLITVKLTNGEKINTEKSFFNVFRLQRHDFQNRLQIIYSMIQLKKYGDTLKYIDDIKNCEKMVNHICNNLTDILLICCLLEIFYRSRQKDINMTVEVHDKSPHLSHISCLKKEIEDYILQFDKIKGKKDIKIVLKASRVEIFSEAIGEKVVYGGEYIA
;
A
#
# COMPACT_ATOMS: atom_id res chain seq x y z
N MET A 1 -27.89 15.00 -7.27
CA MET A 1 -26.70 14.28 -6.76
C MET A 1 -27.09 12.83 -6.50
N LEU A 2 -26.75 11.91 -7.42
CA LEU A 2 -27.03 10.48 -7.23
C LEU A 2 -26.02 9.91 -6.22
N ASN A 3 -26.53 9.32 -5.15
CA ASN A 3 -25.72 8.73 -4.08
C ASN A 3 -24.80 7.66 -4.69
N ARG A 4 -23.47 7.77 -4.48
CA ARG A 4 -22.42 6.95 -5.14
C ARG A 4 -22.59 5.43 -4.93
N LYS A 5 -23.42 5.04 -3.94
CA LYS A 5 -23.82 3.65 -3.64
C LYS A 5 -24.95 3.10 -4.55
N GLY A 6 -25.73 3.96 -5.21
CA GLY A 6 -26.86 3.57 -6.07
C GLY A 6 -26.49 3.30 -7.53
N ILE A 7 -25.37 3.85 -8.00
CA ILE A 7 -24.85 3.67 -9.36
C ILE A 7 -24.64 2.19 -9.72
N PRO A 8 -24.00 1.35 -8.90
CA PRO A 8 -23.85 -0.07 -9.24
C PRO A 8 -25.19 -0.80 -9.30
N PHE A 9 -26.18 -0.39 -8.49
CA PHE A 9 -27.50 -1.00 -8.50
C PHE A 9 -28.27 -0.66 -9.78
N ILE A 10 -28.15 0.57 -10.26
CA ILE A 10 -28.76 1.03 -11.53
C ILE A 10 -28.10 0.36 -12.74
N ILE A 11 -26.78 0.16 -12.71
CA ILE A 11 -26.06 -0.56 -13.76
C ILE A 11 -26.48 -2.04 -13.77
N LEU A 12 -26.60 -2.68 -12.60
CA LEU A 12 -27.05 -4.06 -12.49
C LEU A 12 -28.49 -4.24 -12.99
N THR A 13 -29.42 -3.37 -12.59
CA THR A 13 -30.81 -3.44 -13.05
C THR A 13 -30.94 -3.17 -14.55
N GLY A 14 -30.15 -2.23 -15.09
CA GLY A 14 -30.07 -1.99 -16.53
C GLY A 14 -29.53 -3.20 -17.30
N GLN A 15 -28.47 -3.84 -16.81
CA GLN A 15 -27.91 -5.05 -17.42
C GLN A 15 -28.86 -6.25 -17.35
N ILE A 16 -29.64 -6.39 -16.26
CA ILE A 16 -30.68 -7.42 -16.14
C ILE A 16 -31.72 -7.26 -17.25
N LEU A 17 -32.26 -6.05 -17.40
CA LEU A 17 -33.27 -5.74 -18.42
C LEU A 17 -32.74 -5.96 -19.85
N LEU A 18 -31.51 -5.51 -20.13
CA LEU A 18 -30.90 -5.65 -21.44
C LEU A 18 -30.63 -7.11 -21.81
N THR A 19 -30.23 -7.93 -20.83
CA THR A 19 -29.94 -9.36 -21.04
C THR A 19 -31.23 -10.14 -21.26
N ILE A 20 -32.30 -9.84 -20.52
CA ILE A 20 -33.62 -10.44 -20.73
C ILE A 20 -34.14 -10.10 -22.13
N ALA A 21 -34.02 -8.83 -22.54
CA ALA A 21 -34.43 -8.37 -23.87
C ALA A 21 -33.60 -9.04 -24.99
N ALA A 22 -32.28 -9.12 -24.83
CA ALA A 22 -31.40 -9.76 -25.82
C ALA A 22 -31.71 -11.26 -25.97
N VAL A 23 -31.95 -11.98 -24.87
CA VAL A 23 -32.28 -13.41 -24.90
C VAL A 23 -33.66 -13.68 -25.51
N THR A 24 -34.64 -12.78 -25.29
CA THR A 24 -35.97 -12.91 -25.92
C THR A 24 -35.98 -12.54 -27.41
N LEU A 25 -35.14 -11.60 -27.84
CA LEU A 25 -35.05 -11.18 -29.25
C LEU A 25 -34.18 -12.08 -30.13
N LEU A 26 -33.09 -12.65 -29.60
CA LEU A 26 -32.11 -13.37 -30.42
C LEU A 26 -32.44 -14.84 -30.68
N ASN A 27 -33.37 -15.47 -29.95
CA ASN A 27 -33.61 -16.90 -30.16
C ASN A 27 -35.01 -17.39 -29.72
N PRO A 28 -36.06 -17.21 -30.55
CA PRO A 28 -37.43 -17.61 -30.21
C PRO A 28 -37.63 -19.14 -30.11
N GLU A 29 -36.73 -19.94 -30.69
CA GLU A 29 -36.81 -21.42 -30.68
C GLU A 29 -35.91 -22.09 -29.64
N CYS A 30 -35.12 -21.31 -28.88
CA CYS A 30 -34.22 -21.88 -27.88
C CYS A 30 -35.01 -22.37 -26.66
N ASN A 31 -34.70 -23.58 -26.20
CA ASN A 31 -35.36 -24.18 -25.04
C ASN A 31 -35.25 -23.26 -23.82
N LYS A 32 -36.40 -22.85 -23.26
CA LYS A 32 -36.50 -21.92 -22.12
C LYS A 32 -35.58 -22.29 -20.95
N LYS A 33 -35.32 -23.59 -20.74
CA LYS A 33 -34.40 -24.06 -19.68
C LYS A 33 -32.94 -23.61 -19.93
N ILE A 34 -32.48 -23.64 -21.16
CA ILE A 34 -31.11 -23.26 -21.54
C ILE A 34 -30.91 -21.75 -21.39
N GLN A 35 -31.91 -20.96 -21.77
CA GLN A 35 -31.91 -19.51 -21.62
C GLN A 35 -31.83 -19.08 -20.14
N ILE A 36 -32.58 -19.74 -19.25
CA ILE A 36 -32.54 -19.46 -17.80
C ILE A 36 -31.16 -19.79 -17.22
N ILE A 37 -30.54 -20.90 -17.64
CA ILE A 37 -29.21 -21.30 -17.16
C ILE A 37 -28.14 -20.29 -17.61
N LEU A 38 -28.17 -19.87 -18.88
CA LEU A 38 -27.24 -18.87 -19.42
C LEU A 38 -27.38 -17.51 -18.73
N ALA A 39 -28.62 -17.04 -18.52
CA ALA A 39 -28.87 -15.79 -17.79
C ALA A 39 -28.37 -15.88 -16.34
N GLY A 40 -28.63 -17.01 -15.66
CA GLY A 40 -28.12 -17.25 -14.30
C GLY A 40 -26.59 -17.23 -14.22
N LEU A 41 -25.90 -17.86 -15.19
CA LEU A 41 -24.44 -17.88 -15.24
C LEU A 41 -23.86 -16.47 -15.49
N PHE A 42 -24.52 -15.69 -16.34
CA PHE A 42 -24.14 -14.31 -16.61
C PHE A 42 -24.31 -13.41 -15.38
N PHE A 43 -25.42 -13.51 -14.64
CA PHE A 43 -25.60 -12.75 -13.41
C PHE A 43 -24.63 -13.16 -12.31
N TYR A 44 -24.30 -14.46 -12.21
CA TYR A 44 -23.32 -14.95 -11.26
C TYR A 44 -21.92 -14.37 -11.55
N THR A 45 -21.49 -14.37 -12.81
CA THR A 45 -20.19 -13.83 -13.22
C THR A 45 -20.15 -12.30 -13.10
N ALA A 46 -21.21 -11.59 -13.49
CA ALA A 46 -21.32 -10.14 -13.33
C ALA A 46 -21.32 -9.73 -11.84
N GLY A 47 -22.01 -10.49 -10.98
CA GLY A 47 -22.00 -10.29 -9.54
C GLY A 47 -20.60 -10.45 -8.94
N LEU A 48 -19.87 -11.49 -9.32
CA LEU A 48 -18.47 -11.72 -8.91
C LEU A 48 -17.54 -10.59 -9.33
N ILE A 49 -17.68 -10.09 -10.56
CA ILE A 49 -16.87 -8.97 -11.09
C ILE A 49 -17.21 -7.69 -10.32
N THR A 50 -18.49 -7.43 -10.05
CA THR A 50 -18.94 -6.23 -9.33
C THR A 50 -18.48 -6.24 -7.87
N VAL A 51 -18.50 -7.39 -7.20
CA VAL A 51 -17.94 -7.55 -5.83
C VAL A 51 -16.43 -7.34 -5.83
N LYS A 52 -15.69 -7.84 -6.84
CA LYS A 52 -14.25 -7.57 -6.98
C LYS A 52 -13.96 -6.08 -7.24
N LEU A 53 -14.77 -5.40 -8.06
CA LEU A 53 -14.59 -3.98 -8.37
C LEU A 53 -14.97 -3.06 -7.20
N THR A 54 -16.05 -3.38 -6.46
CA THR A 54 -16.49 -2.58 -5.31
C THR A 54 -15.64 -2.82 -4.05
N ASN A 55 -14.97 -3.97 -3.96
CA ASN A 55 -13.89 -4.20 -3.00
C ASN A 55 -12.55 -3.55 -3.42
N GLY A 56 -12.59 -2.54 -4.31
CA GLY A 56 -11.46 -1.67 -4.61
C GLY A 56 -10.72 -1.30 -3.33
N GLU A 57 -9.54 -1.90 -3.18
CA GLU A 57 -8.50 -1.67 -2.19
C GLU A 57 -8.93 -1.03 -0.86
N LYS A 58 -9.87 -1.65 -0.14
CA LYS A 58 -9.80 -1.52 1.31
C LYS A 58 -8.51 -2.19 1.74
N ILE A 59 -7.47 -1.39 1.97
CA ILE A 59 -6.26 -1.84 2.67
C ILE A 59 -6.77 -2.47 3.96
N ASN A 60 -6.81 -3.80 4.00
CA ASN A 60 -7.25 -4.49 5.20
C ASN A 60 -6.15 -4.24 6.24
N THR A 61 -6.47 -3.46 7.27
CA THR A 61 -5.55 -3.08 8.36
C THR A 61 -4.83 -4.31 8.90
N GLU A 62 -5.53 -5.43 9.04
CA GLU A 62 -4.97 -6.71 9.48
C GLU A 62 -3.88 -7.21 8.53
N LYS A 63 -4.15 -7.24 7.21
CA LYS A 63 -3.18 -7.70 6.21
C LYS A 63 -1.95 -6.80 6.19
N SER A 64 -2.14 -5.48 6.29
CA SER A 64 -1.04 -4.51 6.32
C SER A 64 -0.18 -4.71 7.58
N PHE A 65 -0.81 -4.85 8.73
CA PHE A 65 -0.14 -5.11 10.00
C PHE A 65 0.65 -6.43 9.99
N PHE A 66 0.04 -7.54 9.56
CA PHE A 66 0.74 -8.83 9.44
C PHE A 66 1.92 -8.75 8.48
N ASN A 67 1.79 -7.97 7.40
CA ASN A 67 2.88 -7.78 6.46
C ASN A 67 4.06 -7.00 7.06
N VAL A 68 3.78 -5.93 7.82
CA VAL A 68 4.81 -5.19 8.58
C VAL A 68 5.50 -6.13 9.57
N PHE A 69 4.74 -6.92 10.32
CA PHE A 69 5.30 -7.88 11.27
C PHE A 69 6.20 -8.93 10.59
N ARG A 70 5.79 -9.43 9.41
CA ARG A 70 6.60 -10.34 8.61
C ARG A 70 7.92 -9.70 8.19
N LEU A 71 7.89 -8.45 7.71
CA LEU A 71 9.10 -7.72 7.31
C LEU A 71 10.03 -7.45 8.50
N GLN A 72 9.47 -7.03 9.64
CA GLN A 72 10.21 -6.83 10.88
C GLN A 72 10.88 -8.12 11.36
N ARG A 73 10.14 -9.25 11.35
CA ARG A 73 10.69 -10.56 11.74
C ARG A 73 11.85 -10.96 10.83
N HIS A 74 11.73 -10.75 9.52
CA HIS A 74 12.79 -11.04 8.58
C HIS A 74 14.05 -10.19 8.86
N ASP A 75 13.89 -8.87 9.06
CA ASP A 75 15.01 -7.98 9.40
C ASP A 75 15.66 -8.37 10.74
N PHE A 76 14.85 -8.74 11.74
CA PHE A 76 15.34 -9.23 13.03
C PHE A 76 16.14 -10.53 12.89
N GLN A 77 15.66 -11.50 12.10
CA GLN A 77 16.38 -12.75 11.83
C GLN A 77 17.73 -12.49 11.15
N ASN A 78 17.77 -11.57 10.18
CA ASN A 78 19.02 -11.18 9.53
C ASN A 78 20.02 -10.57 10.53
N ARG A 79 19.55 -9.68 11.42
CA ARG A 79 20.41 -9.09 12.45
C ARG A 79 20.95 -10.13 13.41
N LEU A 80 20.11 -11.07 13.85
CA LEU A 80 20.55 -12.20 14.69
C LEU A 80 21.60 -13.05 13.99
N GLN A 81 21.43 -13.32 12.70
CA GLN A 81 22.40 -14.09 11.92
C GLN A 81 23.76 -13.37 11.87
N ILE A 82 23.78 -12.05 11.64
CA ILE A 82 25.01 -11.24 11.64
C ILE A 82 25.69 -11.30 13.02
N ILE A 83 24.93 -11.08 14.10
CA ILE A 83 25.44 -11.17 15.48
C ILE A 83 26.03 -12.56 15.73
N TYR A 84 25.31 -13.61 15.38
CA TYR A 84 25.75 -14.99 15.54
C TYR A 84 27.06 -15.25 14.80
N SER A 85 27.19 -14.81 13.55
CA SER A 85 28.43 -14.93 12.78
C SER A 85 29.59 -14.14 13.39
N MET A 86 29.36 -12.91 13.88
CA MET A 86 30.40 -12.11 14.54
C MET A 86 30.89 -12.77 15.83
N ILE A 87 29.99 -13.36 16.62
CA ILE A 87 30.31 -14.12 17.82
C ILE A 87 31.14 -15.36 17.48
N GLN A 88 30.77 -16.12 16.44
CA GLN A 88 31.53 -17.28 15.99
C GLN A 88 32.96 -16.91 15.56
N LEU A 89 33.11 -15.76 14.92
CA LEU A 89 34.41 -15.20 14.53
C LEU A 89 35.18 -14.56 15.70
N LYS A 90 34.66 -14.64 16.93
CA LYS A 90 35.22 -14.03 18.15
C LYS A 90 35.42 -12.52 18.06
N LYS A 91 34.64 -11.84 17.20
CA LYS A 91 34.67 -10.38 17.01
C LYS A 91 33.74 -9.68 18.00
N TYR A 92 34.01 -9.83 19.29
CA TYR A 92 33.11 -9.34 20.34
C TYR A 92 32.97 -7.81 20.36
N GLY A 93 34.06 -7.08 20.11
CA GLY A 93 34.02 -5.62 20.02
C GLY A 93 33.12 -5.12 18.89
N ASP A 94 33.27 -5.69 17.69
CA ASP A 94 32.42 -5.36 16.54
C ASP A 94 30.96 -5.75 16.78
N THR A 95 30.72 -6.87 17.47
CA THR A 95 29.36 -7.30 17.84
C THR A 95 28.67 -6.27 18.74
N LEU A 96 29.37 -5.79 19.77
CA LEU A 96 28.83 -4.77 20.69
C LEU A 96 28.52 -3.48 19.95
N LYS A 97 29.41 -3.03 19.07
CA LYS A 97 29.20 -1.85 18.24
C LYS A 97 27.96 -2.00 17.35
N TYR A 98 27.82 -3.16 16.69
CA TYR A 98 26.67 -3.45 15.84
C TYR A 98 25.35 -3.48 16.62
N ILE A 99 25.34 -3.99 17.86
CA ILE A 99 24.15 -3.96 18.73
C ILE A 99 23.78 -2.53 19.10
N ASP A 100 24.76 -1.66 19.40
CA ASP A 100 24.48 -0.25 19.71
C ASP A 100 23.96 0.52 18.48
N ASP A 101 24.50 0.22 17.30
CA ASP A 101 23.99 0.75 16.03
C ASP A 101 22.52 0.33 15.79
N ILE A 102 22.19 -0.94 16.04
CA ILE A 102 20.81 -1.46 15.97
C ILE A 102 19.87 -0.66 16.89
N LYS A 103 20.27 -0.47 18.15
CA LYS A 103 19.47 0.27 19.14
C LYS A 103 19.20 1.71 18.67
N ASN A 104 20.18 2.34 18.04
CA ASN A 104 20.02 3.69 17.50
C ASN A 104 19.15 3.73 16.23
N CYS A 105 19.14 2.68 15.42
CA CYS A 105 18.30 2.59 14.21
C CYS A 105 16.79 2.49 14.50
N GLU A 106 16.38 2.02 15.68
CA GLU A 106 14.95 1.90 16.02
C GLU A 106 14.27 3.23 16.32
N LYS A 107 15.05 4.32 16.45
CA LYS A 107 14.52 5.68 16.67
C LYS A 107 13.50 6.10 15.62
N MET A 108 13.70 5.74 14.34
CA MET A 108 12.76 6.10 13.26
C MET A 108 11.43 5.35 13.38
N VAL A 109 11.47 4.06 13.70
CA VAL A 109 10.26 3.24 13.92
C VAL A 109 9.47 3.81 15.10
N ASN A 110 10.15 4.11 16.21
CA ASN A 110 9.53 4.74 17.37
C ASN A 110 8.95 6.12 17.04
N HIS A 111 9.64 6.91 16.23
CA HIS A 111 9.17 8.21 15.78
C HIS A 111 7.86 8.10 14.98
N ILE A 112 7.78 7.16 14.03
CA ILE A 112 6.56 6.91 13.23
C ILE A 112 5.40 6.47 14.12
N CYS A 113 5.64 5.51 15.02
CA CYS A 113 4.60 4.98 15.91
C CYS A 113 4.11 5.98 16.96
N ASN A 114 4.96 6.88 17.45
CA ASN A 114 4.60 7.83 18.52
C ASN A 114 3.99 9.14 17.99
N ASN A 115 4.34 9.55 16.77
CA ASN A 115 3.90 10.82 16.21
C ASN A 115 2.67 10.71 15.31
N LEU A 116 2.20 9.52 14.99
CA LEU A 116 0.99 9.32 14.19
C LEU A 116 -0.09 8.61 14.99
N THR A 117 -1.35 8.94 14.72
CA THR A 117 -2.51 8.29 15.34
C THR A 117 -3.21 7.31 14.39
N ASP A 118 -3.10 7.51 13.07
CA ASP A 118 -3.72 6.64 12.07
C ASP A 118 -2.92 5.34 11.88
N ILE A 119 -3.49 4.22 12.32
CA ILE A 119 -2.89 2.88 12.23
C ILE A 119 -2.61 2.48 10.78
N LEU A 120 -3.47 2.84 9.82
CA LEU A 120 -3.26 2.48 8.41
C LEU A 120 -2.05 3.23 7.84
N LEU A 121 -1.91 4.51 8.18
CA LEU A 121 -0.77 5.31 7.76
C LEU A 121 0.53 4.83 8.40
N ILE A 122 0.48 4.49 9.70
CA ILE A 122 1.61 3.87 10.42
C ILE A 122 2.04 2.60 9.71
N CYS A 123 1.10 1.67 9.43
CA CYS A 123 1.42 0.41 8.79
C CYS A 123 1.97 0.63 7.37
N CYS A 124 1.41 1.57 6.61
CA CYS A 124 1.88 1.92 5.27
C CYS A 124 3.33 2.44 5.30
N LEU A 125 3.64 3.39 6.18
CA LEU A 125 4.98 3.96 6.31
C LEU A 125 6.00 2.94 6.82
N LEU A 126 5.62 2.09 7.79
CA LEU A 126 6.49 1.03 8.28
C LEU A 126 6.77 0.00 7.18
N GLU A 127 5.78 -0.38 6.37
CA GLU A 127 5.99 -1.28 5.24
C GLU A 127 7.01 -0.70 4.26
N ILE A 128 6.86 0.57 3.89
CA ILE A 128 7.78 1.28 3.01
C ILE A 128 9.17 1.38 3.64
N PHE A 129 9.26 1.69 4.94
CA PHE A 129 10.51 1.80 5.67
C PHE A 129 11.30 0.47 5.64
N TYR A 130 10.65 -0.64 6.01
CA TYR A 130 11.31 -1.94 6.00
C TYR A 130 11.71 -2.39 4.59
N ARG A 131 10.88 -2.12 3.58
CA ARG A 131 11.23 -2.40 2.17
C ARG A 131 12.40 -1.55 1.68
N SER A 132 12.44 -0.27 2.04
CA SER A 132 13.53 0.66 1.69
C SER A 132 14.84 0.19 2.30
N ARG A 133 14.81 -0.24 3.57
CA ARG A 133 15.98 -0.81 4.26
C ARG A 133 16.53 -2.06 3.58
N GLN A 134 15.66 -2.95 3.09
CA GLN A 134 16.09 -4.14 2.33
C GLN A 134 16.82 -3.79 1.02
N LYS A 135 16.54 -2.61 0.45
CA LYS A 135 17.18 -2.09 -0.76
C LYS A 135 18.38 -1.17 -0.49
N ASP A 136 18.84 -1.09 0.77
CA ASP A 136 19.89 -0.17 1.23
C ASP A 136 19.55 1.31 0.93
N ILE A 137 18.26 1.67 1.10
CA ILE A 137 17.75 3.03 0.95
C ILE A 137 17.48 3.60 2.34
N ASN A 138 18.13 4.72 2.67
CA ASN A 138 17.96 5.41 3.94
C ASN A 138 16.68 6.25 3.91
N MET A 139 15.66 5.80 4.62
CA MET A 139 14.38 6.50 4.71
C MET A 139 14.27 7.32 6.00
N THR A 140 13.86 8.57 5.88
CA THR A 140 13.61 9.51 6.98
C THR A 140 12.17 10.00 6.91
N VAL A 141 11.45 9.99 8.03
CA VAL A 141 10.06 10.48 8.10
C VAL A 141 9.96 11.64 9.08
N GLU A 142 9.49 12.79 8.60
CA GLU A 142 9.17 13.96 9.40
C GLU A 142 7.65 14.12 9.49
N VAL A 143 7.14 14.27 10.71
CA VAL A 143 5.71 14.35 11.00
C VAL A 143 5.43 15.73 11.59
N HIS A 144 4.77 16.60 10.84
CA HIS A 144 4.36 17.94 11.32
C HIS A 144 2.95 17.97 11.88
N ASP A 145 2.12 17.00 11.53
CA ASP A 145 0.76 16.83 12.03
C ASP A 145 0.57 15.37 12.46
N LYS A 146 -0.04 15.15 13.63
CA LYS A 146 -0.24 13.81 14.19
C LYS A 146 -1.36 13.03 13.51
N SER A 147 -2.27 13.73 12.84
CA SER A 147 -3.41 13.13 12.14
C SER A 147 -3.57 13.71 10.73
N PRO A 148 -2.59 13.53 9.83
CA PRO A 148 -2.71 14.02 8.46
C PRO A 148 -3.85 13.27 7.76
N HIS A 149 -4.82 14.02 7.22
CA HIS A 149 -6.00 13.43 6.62
C HIS A 149 -5.70 13.01 5.17
N LEU A 150 -5.02 11.87 5.01
CA LEU A 150 -4.70 11.30 3.71
C LEU A 150 -5.86 10.43 3.21
N SER A 151 -6.71 11.04 2.38
CA SER A 151 -7.89 10.38 1.82
C SER A 151 -7.56 9.15 0.93
N HIS A 152 -6.31 9.01 0.45
CA HIS A 152 -5.90 8.00 -0.53
C HIS A 152 -4.53 7.36 -0.17
N ILE A 153 -4.47 6.59 0.92
CA ILE A 153 -3.24 5.89 1.36
C ILE A 153 -2.69 4.92 0.30
N SER A 154 -3.54 4.25 -0.48
CA SER A 154 -3.09 3.33 -1.54
C SER A 154 -2.34 4.05 -2.67
N CYS A 155 -2.79 5.24 -3.06
CA CYS A 155 -2.08 6.08 -4.02
C CYS A 155 -0.73 6.54 -3.48
N LEU A 156 -0.67 6.95 -2.21
CA LEU A 156 0.60 7.31 -1.57
C LEU A 156 1.60 6.15 -1.60
N LYS A 157 1.15 4.93 -1.26
CA LYS A 157 1.99 3.75 -1.31
C LYS A 157 2.56 3.52 -2.70
N LYS A 158 1.70 3.59 -3.72
CA LYS A 158 2.09 3.39 -5.12
C LYS A 158 3.10 4.44 -5.58
N GLU A 159 2.84 5.72 -5.30
CA GLU A 159 3.76 6.82 -5.62
C GLU A 159 5.14 6.62 -4.98
N ILE A 160 5.18 6.23 -3.71
CA ILE A 160 6.46 5.97 -3.05
C ILE A 160 7.16 4.74 -3.64
N GLU A 161 6.42 3.68 -3.98
CA GLU A 161 6.98 2.50 -4.65
C GLU A 161 7.55 2.84 -6.03
N ASP A 162 6.82 3.63 -6.83
CA ASP A 162 7.26 4.13 -8.14
C ASP A 162 8.49 5.03 -8.00
N TYR A 163 8.54 5.87 -6.96
CA TYR A 163 9.71 6.69 -6.61
C TYR A 163 10.91 5.84 -6.21
N ILE A 164 10.70 4.77 -5.41
CA ILE A 164 11.73 3.81 -5.00
C ILE A 164 12.34 3.10 -6.22
N LEU A 165 11.55 2.77 -7.24
CA LEU A 165 12.04 2.12 -8.47
C LEU A 165 13.05 2.97 -9.24
N GLN A 166 12.98 4.30 -9.12
CA GLN A 166 13.94 5.19 -9.79
C GLN A 166 15.36 5.02 -9.25
N PHE A 167 15.52 4.63 -7.99
CA PHE A 167 16.82 4.39 -7.37
C PHE A 167 17.55 3.17 -7.91
N ASP A 168 16.88 2.25 -8.61
CA ASP A 168 17.55 1.10 -9.23
C ASP A 168 18.54 1.55 -10.32
N LYS A 169 18.36 2.75 -10.87
CA LYS A 169 19.21 3.35 -11.91
C LYS A 169 20.34 4.22 -11.35
N ILE A 170 20.34 4.51 -10.05
CA ILE A 170 21.27 5.47 -9.44
C ILE A 170 22.40 4.72 -8.73
N LYS A 171 23.65 5.09 -9.06
CA LYS A 171 24.85 4.65 -8.33
C LYS A 171 25.22 5.72 -7.30
N GLY A 172 25.10 5.39 -6.02
CA GLY A 172 25.44 6.31 -4.93
C GLY A 172 24.60 6.09 -3.69
N LYS A 173 24.67 7.06 -2.76
CA LYS A 173 23.86 7.07 -1.55
C LYS A 173 22.38 7.23 -1.94
N LYS A 174 21.55 6.29 -1.49
CA LYS A 174 20.10 6.30 -1.75
C LYS A 174 19.39 6.76 -0.48
N ASP A 175 18.74 7.91 -0.55
CA ASP A 175 18.02 8.50 0.57
C ASP A 175 16.61 8.92 0.15
N ILE A 176 15.63 8.71 1.02
CA ILE A 176 14.26 9.17 0.83
C ILE A 176 13.83 9.89 2.10
N LYS A 177 13.37 11.12 1.94
CA LYS A 177 12.75 11.93 3.00
C LYS A 177 11.27 12.09 2.72
N ILE A 178 10.44 11.66 3.66
CA ILE A 178 8.98 11.81 3.61
C ILE A 178 8.57 12.81 4.67
N VAL A 179 7.92 13.89 4.25
CA VAL A 179 7.42 14.95 5.13
C VAL A 179 5.91 14.92 5.11
N LEU A 180 5.30 14.52 6.23
CA LEU A 180 3.86 14.49 6.42
C LEU A 180 3.38 15.81 7.00
N LYS A 181 2.53 16.51 6.26
CA LYS A 181 1.82 17.74 6.66
C LYS A 181 0.31 17.46 6.68
N ALA A 182 -0.47 18.35 7.28
CA ALA A 182 -1.91 18.18 7.53
C ALA A 182 -2.73 17.58 6.37
N SER A 183 -2.49 18.06 5.14
CA SER A 183 -3.22 17.62 3.93
C SER A 183 -2.31 17.23 2.76
N ARG A 184 -0.99 17.18 2.99
CA ARG A 184 0.00 16.92 1.94
C ARG A 184 1.18 16.10 2.43
N VAL A 185 1.72 15.30 1.54
CA VAL A 185 2.93 14.51 1.73
C VAL A 185 3.95 14.98 0.72
N GLU A 186 5.11 15.37 1.20
CA GLU A 186 6.23 15.75 0.34
C GLU A 186 7.28 14.64 0.41
N ILE A 187 7.64 14.09 -0.75
CA ILE A 187 8.68 13.08 -0.89
C ILE A 187 9.86 13.77 -1.57
N PHE A 188 11.03 13.63 -0.98
CA PHE A 188 12.27 14.22 -1.45
C PHE A 188 13.39 13.19 -1.42
N SER A 189 14.32 13.29 -2.36
CA SER A 189 15.60 12.57 -2.32
C SER A 189 16.70 13.48 -2.82
N GLU A 190 17.82 13.54 -2.10
CA GLU A 190 19.00 14.25 -2.59
C GLU A 190 19.57 13.57 -3.84
N ALA A 191 19.47 12.24 -3.93
CA ALA A 191 19.99 11.46 -5.05
C ALA A 191 19.21 11.63 -6.36
N ILE A 192 17.90 11.88 -6.29
CA ILE A 192 17.03 12.08 -7.46
C ILE A 192 16.91 13.58 -7.78
N GLY A 193 17.00 14.46 -6.77
CA GLY A 193 16.85 15.91 -6.95
C GLY A 193 15.41 16.37 -7.21
N GLU A 194 14.45 15.43 -7.27
CA GLU A 194 13.04 15.72 -7.47
C GLU A 194 12.28 15.80 -6.14
N LYS A 195 11.30 16.70 -6.10
CA LYS A 195 10.35 16.83 -4.99
C LYS A 195 8.96 16.49 -5.50
N VAL A 196 8.41 15.38 -5.04
CA VAL A 196 7.03 14.97 -5.34
C VAL A 196 6.13 15.46 -4.20
N VAL A 197 5.07 16.20 -4.54
CA VAL A 197 4.08 16.69 -3.57
C VAL A 197 2.75 16.00 -3.85
N TYR A 198 2.25 15.26 -2.87
CA TYR A 198 1.00 14.54 -2.94
C TYR A 198 -0.02 15.14 -1.96
N GLY A 199 -1.18 15.54 -2.46
CA GLY A 199 -2.22 16.16 -1.64
C GLY A 199 -2.10 17.68 -1.56
N GLY A 200 -3.21 18.36 -1.80
CA GLY A 200 -3.35 19.81 -1.88
C GLY A 200 -4.56 20.11 -2.76
N GLU A 201 -5.49 20.95 -2.28
CA GLU A 201 -6.50 21.53 -3.16
C GLU A 201 -5.80 22.27 -4.31
N TYR A 202 -6.27 22.04 -5.53
CA TYR A 202 -6.08 23.01 -6.61
C TYR A 202 -6.68 24.33 -6.10
N ILE A 203 -5.85 25.25 -5.61
CA ILE A 203 -6.26 26.64 -5.50
C ILE A 203 -6.21 27.17 -6.94
N ALA A 204 -7.37 27.17 -7.59
CA ALA A 204 -7.71 28.10 -8.66
C ALA A 204 -9.02 28.78 -8.24
#